data_AF-A0A942CA13-F1
#
_entry.id   AF-A0A942CA13-F1
#
_cell.length_a   1.000
_cell.length_b   1.000
_cell.length_c   1.000
_cell.angle_alpha   90.00
_cell.angle_beta   90.00
_cell.angle_gamma   90.00
#
_symmetry.space_group_name_H-M   'P 1'
#
loop_
_entity.id
_entity.type
_entity.pdbx_description
1 polymer ?
#
loop_
_entity_poly.entity_id
_entity_poly.type
_entity_poly.pdbx_seq_one_letter_code
_entity_poly.pdbx_strand_id
1 'polypeptide(L)'
;MRIREQESQGLRAELSIASTKIASLQTELSTLATTIKTRDGWITEMEQQQKEIQADLDARISELDELKAETDCEIDKLKMQLETANSAQLAELETLKVRIAEAEGAAKLEKKAQGDLASLRASFDAQAENLAGANLQLQQLPSLKEKLQERESAVAELERKQQAMIKEHETQIAQLKVRITELEFLAREVKEPTVKVSSSPTTSAENKDRDDLKKVFGIGPVLEKLLNQHGIYWFHQIAKWEPEDVQRYDNLLENFRGRIEREGWIASAREEYQKKYGESL
;
A
#
# COMPACT_ATOMS: atom_id res chain seq x y z
N MET A 1 154.43 11.30 -48.72
CA MET A 1 153.58 12.26 -49.45
C MET A 1 152.29 11.62 -49.98
N ARG A 2 152.34 10.50 -50.73
CA ARG A 2 151.14 9.85 -51.32
C ARG A 2 150.10 9.30 -50.32
N ILE A 3 150.51 8.72 -49.18
CA ILE A 3 149.57 8.16 -48.19
C ILE A 3 148.67 9.25 -47.58
N ARG A 4 149.26 10.39 -47.17
CA ARG A 4 148.50 11.55 -46.66
C ARG A 4 147.54 12.15 -47.69
N GLU A 5 147.88 12.06 -48.99
CA GLU A 5 147.02 12.54 -50.08
C GLU A 5 145.81 11.62 -50.26
N GLN A 6 146.00 10.30 -50.18
CA GLN A 6 144.91 9.32 -50.27
C GLN A 6 143.96 9.41 -49.06
N GLU A 7 144.49 9.62 -47.85
CA GLU A 7 143.71 9.88 -46.64
C GLU A 7 142.90 11.19 -46.76
N SER A 8 143.52 12.26 -47.27
CA SER A 8 142.85 13.55 -47.55
C SER A 8 141.72 13.40 -48.57
N GLN A 9 141.91 12.59 -49.62
CA GLN A 9 140.89 12.30 -50.62
C GLN A 9 139.73 11.47 -50.06
N GLY A 10 140.02 10.47 -49.21
CA GLY A 10 138.99 9.69 -48.50
C GLY A 10 138.12 10.55 -47.60
N LEU A 11 138.74 11.41 -46.78
CA LEU A 11 138.03 12.35 -45.92
C LEU A 11 137.18 13.36 -46.72
N ARG A 12 137.64 13.80 -47.89
CA ARG A 12 136.84 14.67 -48.78
C ARG A 12 135.64 13.94 -49.37
N ALA A 13 135.77 12.66 -49.74
CA ALA A 13 134.65 11.87 -50.23
C ALA A 13 133.61 11.64 -49.13
N GLU A 14 134.04 11.32 -47.91
CA GLU A 14 133.15 11.20 -46.75
C GLU A 14 132.46 12.53 -46.42
N LEU A 15 133.21 13.65 -46.45
CA LEU A 15 132.64 14.98 -46.25
C LEU A 15 131.63 15.34 -47.34
N SER A 16 131.88 14.96 -48.59
CA SER A 16 130.94 15.14 -49.70
C SER A 16 129.65 14.33 -49.50
N ILE A 17 129.76 13.07 -49.07
CA ILE A 17 128.60 12.20 -48.78
C ILE A 17 127.81 12.73 -47.58
N ALA A 18 128.50 13.17 -46.52
CA ALA A 18 127.86 13.79 -45.37
C ALA A 18 127.16 15.10 -45.78
N SER A 19 127.78 15.92 -46.63
CA SER A 19 127.19 17.16 -47.13
C SER A 19 125.94 16.92 -47.98
N THR A 20 125.94 15.90 -48.85
CA THR A 20 124.74 15.57 -49.64
C THR A 20 123.62 15.01 -48.77
N LYS A 21 123.97 14.22 -47.73
CA LYS A 21 122.99 13.72 -46.76
C LYS A 21 122.40 14.84 -45.90
N ILE A 22 123.22 15.80 -45.47
CA ILE A 22 122.76 17.01 -44.77
C ILE A 22 121.79 17.79 -45.66
N ALA A 23 122.13 18.00 -46.93
CA ALA A 23 121.25 18.69 -47.88
C ALA A 23 119.91 17.95 -48.07
N SER A 24 119.92 16.62 -48.20
CA SER A 24 118.67 15.84 -48.33
C SER A 24 117.80 15.96 -47.08
N LEU A 25 118.40 15.83 -45.89
CA LEU A 25 117.69 15.98 -44.62
C LEU A 25 117.15 17.40 -44.44
N GLN A 26 117.87 18.44 -44.90
CA GLN A 26 117.38 19.82 -44.89
C GLN A 26 116.15 19.99 -45.80
N THR A 27 116.15 19.35 -46.99
CA THR A 27 114.97 19.37 -47.86
C THR A 27 113.79 18.63 -47.22
N GLU A 28 114.00 17.46 -46.62
CA GLU A 28 112.96 16.70 -45.90
C GLU A 28 112.41 17.49 -44.70
N LEU A 29 113.27 18.16 -43.94
CA LEU A 29 112.84 19.03 -42.83
C LEU A 29 112.02 20.21 -43.35
N SER A 30 112.39 20.80 -44.49
CA SER A 30 111.63 21.89 -45.07
C SER A 30 110.24 21.45 -45.55
N THR A 31 110.13 20.28 -46.19
CA THR A 31 108.84 19.74 -46.65
C THR A 31 107.96 19.34 -45.47
N LEU A 32 108.53 18.71 -44.45
CA LEU A 32 107.82 18.41 -43.20
C LEU A 32 107.35 19.69 -42.49
N ALA A 33 108.19 20.72 -42.41
CA ALA A 33 107.81 22.00 -41.82
C ALA A 33 106.63 22.66 -42.56
N THR A 34 106.63 22.64 -43.89
CA THR A 34 105.47 23.15 -44.66
C THR A 34 104.23 22.30 -44.47
N THR A 35 104.37 20.98 -44.34
CA THR A 35 103.24 20.06 -44.10
C THR A 35 102.63 20.27 -42.72
N ILE A 36 103.48 20.43 -41.69
CA ILE A 36 103.03 20.76 -40.32
C ILE A 36 102.27 22.09 -40.33
N LYS A 37 102.82 23.13 -40.95
CA LYS A 37 102.15 24.43 -41.05
C LYS A 37 100.77 24.34 -41.73
N THR A 38 100.65 23.56 -42.80
CA THR A 38 99.36 23.35 -43.47
C THR A 38 98.38 22.59 -42.57
N ARG A 39 98.85 21.54 -41.87
CA ARG A 39 98.01 20.77 -40.94
C ARG A 39 97.56 21.59 -39.74
N ASP A 40 98.43 22.43 -39.18
CA ASP A 40 98.08 23.33 -38.08
C ASP A 40 96.98 24.30 -38.52
N GLY A 41 97.05 24.83 -39.74
CA GLY A 41 95.97 25.64 -40.30
C GLY A 41 94.64 24.88 -40.42
N TRP A 42 94.68 23.61 -40.83
CA TRP A 42 93.49 22.76 -40.89
C TRP A 42 92.94 22.46 -39.50
N ILE A 43 93.79 22.23 -38.50
CA ILE A 43 93.38 22.02 -37.11
C ILE A 43 92.66 23.25 -36.59
N THR A 44 93.22 24.45 -36.78
CA THR A 44 92.58 25.70 -36.32
C THR A 44 91.23 25.94 -36.99
N GLU A 45 91.10 25.60 -38.28
CA GLU A 45 89.84 25.72 -39.01
C GLU A 45 88.79 24.73 -38.46
N MET A 46 89.18 23.47 -38.24
CA MET A 46 88.29 22.46 -37.66
C MET A 46 87.87 22.81 -36.23
N GLU A 47 88.77 23.35 -35.42
CA GLU A 47 88.46 23.83 -34.06
C GLU A 47 87.46 24.99 -34.10
N GLN A 48 87.62 25.92 -35.04
CA GLN A 48 86.68 27.02 -35.24
C GLN A 48 85.30 26.51 -35.67
N GLN A 49 85.24 25.59 -36.64
CA GLN A 49 83.99 24.96 -37.08
C GLN A 49 83.31 24.19 -35.95
N GLN A 50 84.07 23.43 -35.16
CA GLN A 50 83.54 22.72 -34.00
C GLN A 50 82.93 23.68 -32.97
N LYS A 51 83.57 24.82 -32.74
CA LYS A 51 83.08 25.85 -31.82
C LYS A 51 81.78 26.50 -32.33
N GLU A 52 81.68 26.76 -33.63
CA GLU A 52 80.47 27.29 -34.25
C GLU A 52 79.30 26.30 -34.13
N ILE A 53 79.54 25.02 -34.47
CA ILE A 53 78.53 23.96 -34.32
C ILE A 53 78.09 23.83 -32.85
N GLN A 54 79.02 23.91 -31.90
CA GLN A 54 78.68 23.84 -30.49
C GLN A 54 77.81 25.02 -30.06
N ALA A 55 78.12 26.23 -30.50
CA ALA A 55 77.33 27.42 -30.20
C ALA A 55 75.91 27.33 -30.79
N ASP A 56 75.77 26.82 -32.01
CA ASP A 56 74.47 26.60 -32.65
C ASP A 56 73.66 25.51 -31.92
N LEU A 57 74.30 24.44 -31.48
CA LEU A 57 73.66 23.40 -30.66
C LEU A 57 73.17 23.96 -29.33
N ASP A 58 73.99 24.74 -28.63
CA ASP A 58 73.63 25.35 -27.36
C ASP A 58 72.47 26.34 -27.52
N ALA A 59 72.46 27.13 -28.59
CA ALA A 59 71.35 28.01 -28.94
C ALA A 59 70.05 27.21 -29.20
N ARG A 60 70.14 26.11 -29.97
CA ARG A 60 68.97 25.28 -30.27
C ARG A 60 68.44 24.54 -29.03
N ILE A 61 69.31 24.13 -28.12
CA ILE A 61 68.92 23.55 -26.83
C ILE A 61 68.14 24.60 -26.02
N SER A 62 68.62 25.84 -25.96
CA SER A 62 67.92 26.93 -25.26
C SER A 62 66.53 27.19 -25.86
N GLU A 63 66.40 27.23 -27.19
CA GLU A 63 65.09 27.38 -27.87
C GLU A 63 64.13 26.22 -27.53
N LEU A 64 64.64 24.98 -27.47
CA LEU A 64 63.84 23.82 -27.12
C LEU A 64 63.38 23.86 -25.66
N ASP A 65 64.23 24.33 -24.74
CA ASP A 65 63.87 24.48 -23.33
C ASP A 65 62.82 25.57 -23.13
N GLU A 66 62.90 26.69 -23.85
CA GLU A 66 61.87 27.74 -23.84
C GLU A 66 60.53 27.24 -24.37
N LEU A 67 60.54 26.57 -25.53
CA LEU A 67 59.31 26.02 -26.11
C LEU A 67 58.71 24.94 -25.22
N LYS A 68 59.53 24.11 -24.59
CA LYS A 68 59.07 23.12 -23.62
C LYS A 68 58.39 23.80 -22.42
N ALA A 69 59.02 24.82 -21.85
CA ALA A 69 58.44 25.57 -20.73
C ALA A 69 57.10 26.24 -21.10
N GLU A 70 56.98 26.78 -22.31
CA GLU A 70 55.73 27.33 -22.83
C GLU A 70 54.64 26.26 -22.92
N THR A 71 54.98 25.09 -23.49
CA THR A 71 54.01 23.98 -23.60
C THR A 71 53.61 23.42 -22.23
N ASP A 72 54.53 23.32 -21.27
CA ASP A 72 54.25 22.88 -19.90
C ASP A 72 53.30 23.86 -19.20
N CYS A 73 53.51 25.17 -19.41
CA CYS A 73 52.60 26.21 -18.90
C CYS A 73 51.19 26.12 -19.50
N GLU A 74 51.08 25.91 -20.82
CA GLU A 74 49.79 25.72 -21.49
C GLU A 74 49.07 24.47 -20.98
N ILE A 75 49.79 23.36 -20.78
CA ILE A 75 49.27 22.11 -20.22
C ILE A 75 48.69 22.36 -18.83
N ASP A 76 49.42 23.04 -17.94
CA ASP A 76 48.96 23.29 -16.58
C ASP A 76 47.76 24.24 -16.54
N LYS A 77 47.73 25.25 -17.43
CA LYS A 77 46.55 26.12 -17.61
C LYS A 77 45.33 25.32 -18.06
N LEU A 78 45.47 24.43 -19.04
CA LEU A 78 44.39 23.58 -19.52
C LEU A 78 43.91 22.60 -18.45
N LYS A 79 44.82 22.00 -17.67
CA LYS A 79 44.46 21.15 -16.53
C LYS A 79 43.65 21.92 -15.48
N MET A 80 44.09 23.12 -15.12
CA MET A 80 43.37 23.96 -14.15
C MET A 80 41.97 24.36 -14.66
N GLN A 81 41.85 24.69 -15.94
CA GLN A 81 40.54 24.95 -16.57
C GLN A 81 39.64 23.71 -16.57
N LEU A 82 40.20 22.52 -16.83
CA LEU A 82 39.46 21.27 -16.80
C LEU A 82 38.99 20.91 -15.37
N GLU A 83 39.85 21.07 -14.37
CA GLU A 83 39.51 20.80 -12.96
C GLU A 83 38.42 21.76 -12.46
N THR A 84 38.56 23.05 -12.76
CA THR A 84 37.54 24.05 -12.40
C THR A 84 36.20 23.76 -13.08
N ALA A 85 36.19 23.46 -14.39
CA ALA A 85 34.98 23.08 -15.12
C ALA A 85 34.33 21.80 -14.56
N ASN A 86 35.13 20.75 -14.29
CA ASN A 86 34.62 19.50 -13.71
C ASN A 86 34.04 19.72 -12.30
N SER A 87 34.69 20.54 -11.47
CA SER A 87 34.18 20.85 -10.13
C SER A 87 32.87 21.64 -10.17
N ALA A 88 32.73 22.58 -11.12
CA ALA A 88 31.49 23.33 -11.33
C ALA A 88 30.35 22.41 -11.81
N GLN A 89 30.62 21.52 -12.78
CA GLN A 89 29.64 20.54 -13.25
C GLN A 89 29.22 19.56 -12.15
N LEU A 90 30.15 19.09 -11.31
CA LEU A 90 29.83 18.24 -10.17
C LEU A 90 28.91 18.97 -9.17
N ALA A 91 29.19 20.24 -8.88
CA ALA A 91 28.32 21.05 -8.01
C ALA A 91 26.92 21.22 -8.60
N GLU A 92 26.81 21.51 -9.90
CA GLU A 92 25.52 21.60 -10.59
C GLU A 92 24.75 20.27 -10.52
N LEU A 93 25.41 19.14 -10.77
CA LEU A 93 24.81 17.82 -10.67
C LEU A 93 24.27 17.53 -9.27
N GLU A 94 25.01 17.88 -8.21
CA GLU A 94 24.50 17.73 -6.84
C GLU A 94 23.28 18.61 -6.57
N THR A 95 23.26 19.85 -7.04
CA THR A 95 22.06 20.70 -6.91
C THR A 95 20.85 20.13 -7.66
N LEU A 96 21.07 19.56 -8.85
CA LEU A 96 20.00 18.95 -9.65
C LEU A 96 19.47 17.68 -8.99
N LYS A 97 20.32 16.85 -8.37
CA LYS A 97 19.89 15.67 -7.61
C LYS A 97 18.95 16.05 -6.46
N VAL A 98 19.28 17.10 -5.71
CA VAL A 98 18.41 17.59 -4.62
C VAL A 98 17.06 18.04 -5.18
N ARG A 99 17.05 18.83 -6.25
CA ARG A 99 15.80 19.29 -6.90
C ARG A 99 14.94 18.14 -7.44
N ILE A 100 15.56 17.09 -7.98
CA ILE A 100 14.85 15.89 -8.42
C ILE A 100 14.21 15.19 -7.22
N ALA A 101 14.94 14.99 -6.12
CA ALA A 101 14.40 14.37 -4.91
C ALA A 101 13.21 15.16 -4.32
N GLU A 102 13.30 16.50 -4.31
CA GLU A 102 12.19 17.38 -3.92
C GLU A 102 10.97 17.23 -4.84
N ALA A 103 11.18 17.21 -6.16
CA ALA A 103 10.12 17.04 -7.14
C ALA A 103 9.44 15.66 -7.03
N GLU A 104 10.21 14.60 -6.81
CA GLU A 104 9.68 13.25 -6.55
C GLU A 104 8.86 13.21 -5.25
N GLY A 105 9.31 13.91 -4.21
CA GLY A 105 8.55 14.08 -2.97
C GLY A 105 7.21 14.78 -3.20
N ALA A 106 7.21 15.87 -3.96
CA ALA A 106 6.00 16.61 -4.32
C ALA A 106 5.03 15.74 -5.15
N ALA A 107 5.52 14.98 -6.14
CA ALA A 107 4.70 14.10 -6.95
C ALA A 107 4.04 12.97 -6.12
N LYS A 108 4.74 12.44 -5.11
CA LYS A 108 4.15 11.46 -4.17
C LYS A 108 3.02 12.07 -3.36
N LEU A 109 3.20 13.30 -2.86
CA LEU A 109 2.16 14.02 -2.13
C LEU A 109 0.95 14.32 -3.02
N GLU A 110 1.18 14.73 -4.26
CA GLU A 110 0.11 14.97 -5.23
C GLU A 110 -0.69 13.70 -5.53
N LYS A 111 -0.01 12.57 -5.77
CA LYS A 111 -0.67 11.28 -5.98
C LYS A 111 -1.50 10.86 -4.77
N LYS A 112 -1.01 11.11 -3.55
CA LYS A 112 -1.78 10.86 -2.33
C LYS A 112 -3.02 11.76 -2.27
N ALA A 113 -2.86 13.06 -2.51
CA ALA A 113 -3.97 14.02 -2.52
C ALA A 113 -5.02 13.67 -3.60
N GLN A 114 -4.61 13.19 -4.77
CA GLN A 114 -5.52 12.69 -5.80
C GLN A 114 -6.31 11.45 -5.33
N GLY A 115 -5.66 10.52 -4.61
CA GLY A 115 -6.32 9.37 -4.00
C GLY A 115 -7.33 9.76 -2.91
N ASP A 116 -6.96 10.73 -2.07
CA ASP A 116 -7.84 11.27 -1.02
C ASP A 116 -9.06 11.98 -1.64
N LEU A 117 -8.86 12.78 -2.68
CA LEU A 117 -9.94 13.44 -3.43
C LEU A 117 -10.88 12.44 -4.12
N ALA A 118 -10.34 11.36 -4.70
CA ALA A 118 -11.15 10.32 -5.33
C ALA A 118 -12.03 9.61 -4.30
N SER A 119 -11.48 9.31 -3.13
CA SER A 119 -12.20 8.68 -2.02
C SER A 119 -13.29 9.60 -1.45
N LEU A 120 -12.97 10.89 -1.30
CA LEU A 120 -13.93 11.90 -0.85
C LEU A 120 -15.07 12.07 -1.86
N ARG A 121 -14.75 12.10 -3.16
CA ARG A 121 -15.75 12.14 -4.23
C ARG A 121 -16.67 10.93 -4.20
N ALA A 122 -16.13 9.72 -4.05
CA ALA A 122 -16.93 8.51 -3.93
C ALA A 122 -17.88 8.55 -2.73
N SER A 123 -17.43 9.10 -1.59
CA SER A 123 -18.30 9.30 -0.42
C SER A 123 -19.42 10.29 -0.69
N PHE A 124 -19.15 11.38 -1.41
CA PHE A 124 -20.18 12.35 -1.79
C PHE A 124 -21.19 11.75 -2.78
N ASP A 125 -20.72 10.99 -3.77
CA ASP A 125 -21.58 10.31 -4.73
C ASP A 125 -22.51 9.30 -4.02
N ALA A 126 -21.97 8.52 -3.07
CA ALA A 126 -22.78 7.60 -2.25
C ALA A 126 -23.80 8.33 -1.36
N GLN A 127 -23.44 9.47 -0.77
CA GLN A 127 -24.39 10.30 -0.03
C GLN A 127 -25.49 10.87 -0.93
N ALA A 128 -25.14 11.29 -2.16
CA ALA A 128 -26.10 11.78 -3.13
C ALA A 128 -27.09 10.68 -3.55
N GLU A 129 -26.62 9.45 -3.77
CA GLU A 129 -27.48 8.29 -4.04
C GLU A 129 -28.42 7.97 -2.86
N ASN A 130 -27.90 7.99 -1.64
CA ASN A 130 -28.71 7.80 -0.43
C ASN A 130 -29.79 8.87 -0.30
N LEU A 131 -29.45 10.14 -0.54
CA LEU A 131 -30.41 11.25 -0.54
C LEU A 131 -31.45 11.10 -1.65
N ALA A 132 -31.05 10.67 -2.84
CA ALA A 132 -31.97 10.39 -3.93
C ALA A 132 -32.95 9.27 -3.57
N GLY A 133 -32.46 8.18 -2.96
CA GLY A 133 -33.30 7.09 -2.46
C GLY A 133 -34.29 7.54 -1.38
N ALA A 134 -33.82 8.30 -0.38
CA ALA A 134 -34.68 8.86 0.66
C ALA A 134 -35.76 9.80 0.08
N ASN A 135 -35.41 10.61 -0.92
CA ASN A 135 -36.35 11.49 -1.59
C ASN A 135 -37.42 10.70 -2.38
N LEU A 136 -37.04 9.59 -3.01
CA LEU A 136 -37.98 8.70 -3.70
C LEU A 136 -38.99 8.08 -2.71
N GLN A 137 -38.54 7.69 -1.52
CA GLN A 137 -39.43 7.21 -0.44
C GLN A 137 -40.37 8.32 0.04
N LEU A 138 -39.88 9.55 0.19
CA LEU A 138 -40.72 10.71 0.53
C LEU A 138 -41.79 10.99 -0.55
N GLN A 139 -41.51 10.73 -1.83
CA GLN A 139 -42.52 10.86 -2.89
C GLN A 139 -43.64 9.81 -2.79
N GLN A 140 -43.42 8.67 -2.12
CA GLN A 140 -44.46 7.64 -1.93
C GLN A 140 -45.43 7.96 -0.77
N LEU A 141 -45.02 8.85 0.13
CA LEU A 141 -45.75 9.21 1.36
C LEU A 141 -47.20 9.69 1.11
N PRO A 142 -47.52 10.50 0.08
CA PRO A 142 -48.89 10.88 -0.23
C PRO A 142 -49.78 9.67 -0.57
N SER A 143 -49.28 8.73 -1.37
CA SER A 143 -50.04 7.54 -1.77
C SER A 143 -50.30 6.59 -0.59
N LEU A 144 -49.35 6.49 0.34
CA LEU A 144 -49.53 5.71 1.57
C LEU A 144 -50.54 6.38 2.51
N LYS A 145 -50.51 7.71 2.59
CA LYS A 145 -51.53 8.47 3.36
C LYS A 145 -52.93 8.29 2.79
N GLU A 146 -53.07 8.32 1.46
CA GLU A 146 -54.36 8.08 0.79
C GLU A 146 -54.87 6.66 1.09
N LYS A 147 -54.02 5.64 0.95
CA LYS A 147 -54.37 4.26 1.32
C LYS A 147 -54.73 4.10 2.79
N LEU A 148 -54.04 4.81 3.70
CA LEU A 148 -54.37 4.79 5.12
C LEU A 148 -55.77 5.38 5.35
N GLN A 149 -56.07 6.53 4.74
CA GLN A 149 -57.37 7.19 4.83
C GLN A 149 -58.50 6.31 4.26
N GLU A 150 -58.27 5.64 3.13
CA GLU A 150 -59.21 4.65 2.58
C GLU A 150 -59.48 3.51 3.57
N ARG A 151 -58.42 2.93 4.15
CA ARG A 151 -58.55 1.85 5.14
C ARG A 151 -59.30 2.32 6.38
N GLU A 152 -59.02 3.52 6.88
CA GLU A 152 -59.73 4.13 8.01
C GLU A 152 -61.23 4.30 7.70
N SER A 153 -61.58 4.79 6.51
CA SER A 153 -62.98 4.92 6.10
C SER A 153 -63.69 3.57 5.95
N ALA A 154 -63.00 2.55 5.44
CA ALA A 154 -63.53 1.20 5.29
C ALA A 154 -63.77 0.54 6.65
N VAL A 155 -62.87 0.74 7.63
CA VAL A 155 -63.06 0.30 9.01
C VAL A 155 -64.28 0.98 9.63
N ALA A 156 -64.41 2.29 9.48
CA ALA A 156 -65.59 3.01 10.00
C ALA A 156 -66.91 2.52 9.39
N GLU A 157 -66.91 2.13 8.11
CA GLU A 157 -68.10 1.56 7.46
C GLU A 157 -68.41 0.14 7.97
N LEU A 158 -67.38 -0.71 8.16
CA LEU A 158 -67.53 -2.04 8.73
C LEU A 158 -68.05 -1.98 10.17
N GLU A 159 -67.54 -1.04 10.98
CA GLU A 159 -68.04 -0.79 12.33
C GLU A 159 -69.51 -0.39 12.32
N ARG A 160 -69.92 0.51 11.41
CA ARG A 160 -71.35 0.86 11.24
C ARG A 160 -72.21 -0.35 10.86
N LYS A 161 -71.74 -1.19 9.94
CA LYS A 161 -72.45 -2.42 9.53
C LYS A 161 -72.56 -3.42 10.69
N GLN A 162 -71.48 -3.64 11.43
CA GLN A 162 -71.51 -4.45 12.65
C GLN A 162 -72.51 -3.91 13.65
N GLN A 163 -72.50 -2.60 13.92
CA GLN A 163 -73.41 -1.99 14.87
C GLN A 163 -74.87 -2.10 14.43
N ALA A 164 -75.14 -2.00 13.12
CA ALA A 164 -76.47 -2.22 12.57
C ALA A 164 -76.93 -3.68 12.72
N MET A 165 -76.07 -4.66 12.40
CA MET A 165 -76.36 -6.08 12.62
C MET A 165 -76.58 -6.40 14.10
N ILE A 166 -75.78 -5.81 15.00
CA ILE A 166 -75.96 -5.98 16.45
C ILE A 166 -77.34 -5.46 16.85
N LYS A 167 -77.74 -4.25 16.41
CA LYS A 167 -79.07 -3.72 16.70
C LYS A 167 -80.18 -4.61 16.13
N GLU A 168 -80.01 -5.11 14.92
CA GLU A 168 -80.98 -6.02 14.30
C GLU A 168 -81.11 -7.32 15.11
N HIS A 169 -79.98 -7.97 15.44
CA HIS A 169 -79.96 -9.14 16.30
C HIS A 169 -80.55 -8.85 17.68
N GLU A 170 -80.30 -7.68 18.28
CA GLU A 170 -80.92 -7.25 19.54
C GLU A 170 -82.45 -7.17 19.41
N THR A 171 -82.98 -6.62 18.30
CA THR A 171 -84.44 -6.59 18.06
C THR A 171 -85.01 -7.99 17.83
N GLN A 172 -84.32 -8.85 17.09
CA GLN A 172 -84.74 -10.25 16.88
C GLN A 172 -84.72 -11.03 18.19
N ILE A 173 -83.68 -10.85 19.02
CA ILE A 173 -83.61 -11.42 20.37
C ILE A 173 -84.78 -10.91 21.22
N ALA A 174 -85.13 -9.62 21.14
CA ALA A 174 -86.27 -9.07 21.85
C ALA A 174 -87.61 -9.67 21.38
N GLN A 175 -87.82 -9.80 20.07
CA GLN A 175 -89.02 -10.43 19.49
C GLN A 175 -89.12 -11.91 19.85
N LEU A 176 -88.03 -12.67 19.72
CA LEU A 176 -87.97 -14.08 20.11
C LEU A 176 -88.21 -14.26 21.60
N LYS A 177 -87.71 -13.36 22.46
CA LYS A 177 -88.04 -13.37 23.90
C LYS A 177 -89.52 -13.17 24.15
N VAL A 178 -90.18 -12.22 23.47
CA VAL A 178 -91.63 -12.03 23.56
C VAL A 178 -92.36 -13.28 23.10
N ARG A 179 -91.96 -13.88 21.97
CA ARG A 179 -92.55 -15.11 21.46
C ARG A 179 -92.33 -16.30 22.37
N ILE A 180 -91.16 -16.41 23.00
CA ILE A 180 -90.88 -17.42 24.04
C ILE A 180 -91.82 -17.20 25.22
N THR A 181 -91.98 -15.98 25.74
CA THR A 181 -92.92 -15.72 26.84
C THR A 181 -94.37 -16.00 26.47
N GLU A 182 -94.76 -15.78 25.21
CA GLU A 182 -96.10 -16.03 24.69
C GLU A 182 -96.35 -17.53 24.44
N LEU A 183 -95.35 -18.24 23.92
CA LEU A 183 -95.37 -19.70 23.78
C LEU A 183 -95.26 -20.40 25.13
N GLU A 184 -94.54 -19.86 26.11
CA GLU A 184 -94.51 -20.32 27.50
C GLU A 184 -95.84 -20.08 28.20
N PHE A 185 -96.53 -18.97 27.88
CA PHE A 185 -97.89 -18.69 28.35
C PHE A 185 -98.90 -19.68 27.75
N LEU A 186 -98.82 -19.97 26.45
CA LEU A 186 -99.65 -20.95 25.76
C LEU A 186 -99.32 -22.42 26.14
N ALA A 187 -98.05 -22.74 26.36
CA ALA A 187 -97.60 -24.03 26.87
C ALA A 187 -97.99 -24.24 28.35
N ARG A 188 -98.43 -23.20 29.06
CA ARG A 188 -98.99 -23.30 30.41
C ARG A 188 -100.45 -23.81 30.41
N GLU A 189 -101.14 -23.82 29.26
CA GLU A 189 -102.50 -24.35 29.09
C GLU A 189 -102.57 -25.79 28.54
N VAL A 190 -101.44 -26.44 28.22
CA VAL A 190 -101.40 -27.88 27.86
C VAL A 190 -100.28 -28.57 28.63
N LYS A 191 -100.68 -29.58 29.43
CA LYS A 191 -99.89 -30.43 30.34
C LYS A 191 -98.41 -30.70 29.95
N GLU A 192 -97.56 -30.62 30.99
CA GLU A 192 -96.25 -31.25 31.28
C GLU A 192 -95.85 -32.53 30.50
N PRO A 193 -94.57 -33.01 30.45
CA PRO A 193 -93.41 -32.68 31.33
C PRO A 193 -91.99 -32.64 30.66
N THR A 194 -90.96 -32.43 31.48
CA THR A 194 -89.59 -33.01 31.44
C THR A 194 -88.37 -32.26 30.83
N VAL A 195 -87.26 -32.43 31.58
CA VAL A 195 -85.81 -32.35 31.29
C VAL A 195 -85.16 -30.98 31.00
N LYS A 196 -84.50 -30.43 32.04
CA LYS A 196 -83.36 -29.51 31.89
C LYS A 196 -82.06 -30.27 32.14
N VAL A 197 -81.31 -30.51 31.06
CA VAL A 197 -79.88 -30.82 31.14
C VAL A 197 -79.17 -29.55 31.58
N SER A 198 -78.61 -29.60 32.78
CA SER A 198 -77.72 -28.60 33.37
C SER A 198 -76.40 -29.28 33.67
N SER A 199 -75.34 -28.86 33.00
CA SER A 199 -73.91 -28.97 33.38
C SER A 199 -73.11 -28.86 32.09
N SER A 200 -71.99 -28.18 31.95
CA SER A 200 -71.12 -27.38 32.82
C SER A 200 -70.05 -26.84 31.85
N PRO A 201 -69.41 -25.70 32.11
CA PRO A 201 -68.09 -25.44 31.57
C PRO A 201 -67.13 -26.47 32.16
N THR A 202 -66.35 -27.13 31.31
CA THR A 202 -65.42 -28.18 31.72
C THR A 202 -64.03 -27.75 31.30
N THR A 203 -63.26 -27.39 32.34
CA THR A 203 -61.86 -27.80 32.59
C THR A 203 -60.79 -27.25 31.63
N SER A 204 -59.55 -27.02 32.07
CA SER A 204 -58.80 -27.80 33.06
C SER A 204 -57.83 -26.94 33.84
N ALA A 205 -57.94 -27.04 35.16
CA ALA A 205 -56.78 -27.08 36.03
C ALA A 205 -56.16 -28.47 35.87
N GLU A 206 -54.95 -28.54 35.28
CA GLU A 206 -54.08 -29.71 35.40
C GLU A 206 -52.67 -29.31 34.94
N ASN A 207 -51.76 -29.20 35.90
CA ASN A 207 -50.32 -29.51 35.82
C ASN A 207 -49.60 -28.73 36.92
N LYS A 208 -49.64 -29.26 38.15
CA LYS A 208 -48.94 -28.68 39.30
C LYS A 208 -47.42 -28.91 39.28
N ASP A 209 -46.87 -29.64 38.30
CA ASP A 209 -45.44 -30.01 38.27
C ASP A 209 -44.66 -29.53 37.02
N ARG A 210 -45.20 -28.59 36.23
CA ARG A 210 -44.45 -28.00 35.11
C ARG A 210 -43.79 -26.69 35.52
N ASP A 211 -42.62 -26.41 34.97
CA ASP A 211 -41.99 -25.10 35.14
C ASP A 211 -42.68 -24.07 34.23
N ASP A 212 -42.76 -22.84 34.73
CA ASP A 212 -43.25 -21.72 33.95
C ASP A 212 -42.11 -21.22 33.05
N LEU A 213 -42.02 -21.77 31.84
CA LEU A 213 -40.94 -21.47 30.89
C LEU A 213 -40.91 -20.00 30.47
N LYS A 214 -42.00 -19.24 30.66
CA LYS A 214 -42.04 -17.79 30.40
C LYS A 214 -41.12 -16.98 31.31
N LYS A 215 -40.60 -17.57 32.39
CA LYS A 215 -39.60 -16.92 33.25
C LYS A 215 -38.22 -16.84 32.60
N VAL A 216 -37.94 -17.68 31.60
CA VAL A 216 -36.71 -17.60 30.82
C VAL A 216 -36.79 -16.39 29.89
N PHE A 217 -35.77 -15.54 29.91
CA PHE A 217 -35.70 -14.34 29.09
C PHE A 217 -35.81 -14.68 27.61
N GLY A 218 -36.81 -14.10 26.94
CA GLY A 218 -37.09 -14.34 25.52
C GLY A 218 -38.20 -15.35 25.21
N ILE A 219 -38.68 -16.11 26.21
CA ILE A 219 -39.78 -17.06 26.02
C ILE A 219 -41.14 -16.40 26.33
N GLY A 220 -41.93 -16.15 25.30
CA GLY A 220 -43.32 -15.68 25.43
C GLY A 220 -44.35 -16.83 25.48
N PRO A 221 -45.65 -16.55 25.77
CA PRO A 221 -46.69 -17.58 25.86
C PRO A 221 -46.85 -18.47 24.61
N VAL A 222 -46.56 -17.92 23.43
CA VAL A 222 -46.59 -18.65 22.16
C VAL A 222 -45.43 -19.64 22.07
N LEU A 223 -44.21 -19.22 22.47
CA LEU A 223 -43.02 -20.05 22.46
C LEU A 223 -43.09 -21.14 23.54
N GLU A 224 -43.58 -20.80 24.73
CA GLU A 224 -43.87 -21.78 25.79
C GLU A 224 -44.81 -22.88 25.28
N LYS A 225 -45.90 -22.53 24.60
CA LYS A 225 -46.84 -23.51 24.05
C LYS A 225 -46.18 -24.42 23.01
N LEU A 226 -45.32 -23.88 22.16
CA LEU A 226 -44.56 -24.65 21.17
C LEU A 226 -43.55 -25.59 21.84
N LEU A 227 -42.77 -25.11 22.81
CA LEU A 227 -41.81 -25.95 23.55
C LEU A 227 -42.51 -27.09 24.31
N ASN A 228 -43.65 -26.78 24.95
CA ASN A 228 -44.50 -27.77 25.61
C ASN A 228 -45.02 -28.84 24.63
N GLN A 229 -45.43 -28.45 23.41
CA GLN A 229 -45.83 -29.42 22.37
C GLN A 229 -44.69 -30.37 21.97
N HIS A 230 -43.45 -29.91 22.09
CA HIS A 230 -42.24 -30.67 21.78
C HIS A 230 -41.61 -31.35 23.00
N GLY A 231 -42.34 -31.46 24.11
CA GLY A 231 -41.95 -32.26 25.27
C GLY A 231 -41.02 -31.56 26.26
N ILE A 232 -40.83 -30.24 26.14
CA ILE A 232 -40.02 -29.44 27.05
C ILE A 232 -40.96 -28.77 28.04
N TYR A 233 -40.84 -29.12 29.32
CA TYR A 233 -41.72 -28.67 30.40
C TYR A 233 -40.96 -28.14 31.62
N TRP A 234 -39.63 -28.29 31.67
CA TRP A 234 -38.80 -27.94 32.83
C TRP A 234 -37.56 -27.11 32.45
N PHE A 235 -37.12 -26.21 33.35
CA PHE A 235 -35.95 -25.35 33.15
C PHE A 235 -34.66 -26.14 32.93
N HIS A 236 -34.52 -27.28 33.62
CA HIS A 236 -33.31 -28.11 33.50
C HIS A 236 -33.13 -28.73 32.10
N GLN A 237 -34.21 -28.88 31.32
CA GLN A 237 -34.12 -29.41 29.96
C GLN A 237 -33.48 -28.38 29.02
N ILE A 238 -33.86 -27.10 29.17
CA ILE A 238 -33.28 -25.98 28.41
C ILE A 238 -31.85 -25.70 28.87
N ALA A 239 -31.59 -25.77 30.18
CA ALA A 239 -30.26 -25.54 30.77
C ALA A 239 -29.17 -26.53 30.30
N LYS A 240 -29.58 -27.72 29.82
CA LYS A 240 -28.72 -28.82 29.36
C LYS A 240 -28.62 -28.93 27.85
N TRP A 241 -29.20 -28.00 27.08
CA TRP A 241 -29.07 -28.04 25.62
C TRP A 241 -27.62 -27.90 25.21
N GLU A 242 -27.17 -28.84 24.38
CA GLU A 242 -25.90 -28.75 23.65
C GLU A 242 -26.11 -27.98 22.34
N PRO A 243 -25.04 -27.51 21.66
CA PRO A 243 -25.16 -26.75 20.42
C PRO A 243 -26.04 -27.43 19.36
N GLU A 244 -26.04 -28.76 19.32
CA GLU A 244 -26.88 -29.59 18.44
C GLU A 244 -28.37 -29.46 18.79
N ASP A 245 -28.72 -29.44 20.08
CA ASP A 245 -30.10 -29.23 20.54
C ASP A 245 -30.56 -27.80 20.25
N VAL A 246 -29.68 -26.81 20.45
CA VAL A 246 -29.95 -25.41 20.11
C VAL A 246 -30.32 -25.30 18.63
N GLN A 247 -29.53 -25.86 17.72
CA GLN A 247 -29.85 -25.84 16.30
C GLN A 247 -31.15 -26.58 15.97
N ARG A 248 -31.41 -27.71 16.62
CA ARG A 248 -32.65 -28.48 16.40
C ARG A 248 -33.89 -27.69 16.81
N TYR A 249 -33.90 -27.08 17.98
CA TYR A 249 -35.03 -26.30 18.47
C TYR A 249 -35.11 -24.92 17.79
N ASP A 250 -34.00 -24.34 17.37
CA ASP A 250 -34.00 -23.08 16.60
C ASP A 250 -34.60 -23.26 15.20
N ASN A 251 -34.35 -24.40 14.55
CA ASN A 251 -34.99 -24.76 13.27
C ASN A 251 -36.51 -24.92 13.37
N LEU A 252 -37.01 -25.32 14.54
CA LEU A 252 -38.44 -25.45 14.82
C LEU A 252 -39.12 -24.09 15.01
N LEU A 253 -38.35 -23.06 15.38
CA LEU A 253 -38.84 -21.69 15.53
C LEU A 253 -38.93 -20.99 14.16
N GLU A 254 -39.83 -21.42 13.27
CA GLU A 254 -39.96 -20.91 11.89
C GLU A 254 -39.97 -19.38 11.78
N ASN A 255 -40.67 -18.70 12.69
CA ASN A 255 -40.80 -17.23 12.72
C ASN A 255 -39.82 -16.54 13.70
N PHE A 256 -39.03 -17.30 14.46
CA PHE A 256 -38.23 -16.78 15.58
C PHE A 256 -36.81 -17.39 15.64
N ARG A 257 -36.24 -17.79 14.50
CA ARG A 257 -34.89 -18.34 14.40
C ARG A 257 -33.84 -17.37 14.96
N GLY A 258 -32.78 -17.93 15.55
CA GLY A 258 -31.65 -17.25 16.17
C GLY A 258 -31.93 -16.67 17.56
N ARG A 259 -33.13 -16.83 18.13
CA ARG A 259 -33.47 -16.24 19.45
C ARG A 259 -32.86 -17.00 20.61
N ILE A 260 -32.71 -18.32 20.49
CA ILE A 260 -32.20 -19.16 21.58
C ILE A 260 -30.80 -18.71 22.01
N GLU A 261 -29.93 -18.40 21.04
CA GLU A 261 -28.57 -17.91 21.29
C GLU A 261 -28.54 -16.41 21.61
N ARG A 262 -29.26 -15.58 20.83
CA ARG A 262 -29.23 -14.11 20.99
C ARG A 262 -29.79 -13.66 22.34
N GLU A 263 -30.81 -14.34 22.85
CA GLU A 263 -31.48 -14.02 24.12
C GLU A 263 -30.97 -14.92 25.26
N GLY A 264 -29.99 -15.79 25.00
CA GLY A 264 -29.27 -16.54 26.03
C GLY A 264 -30.17 -17.48 26.84
N TRP A 265 -31.06 -18.22 26.19
CA TRP A 265 -32.09 -19.03 26.86
C TRP A 265 -31.50 -20.07 27.83
N ILE A 266 -30.35 -20.69 27.48
CA ILE A 266 -29.67 -21.67 28.34
C ILE A 266 -29.23 -21.03 29.65
N ALA A 267 -28.60 -19.84 29.58
CA ALA A 267 -28.11 -19.13 30.76
C ALA A 267 -29.27 -18.67 31.66
N SER A 268 -30.33 -18.12 31.05
CA SER A 268 -31.51 -17.69 31.80
C SER A 268 -32.28 -18.87 32.40
N ALA A 269 -32.34 -20.02 31.71
CA ALA A 269 -32.95 -21.24 32.26
C ALA A 269 -32.17 -21.82 33.44
N ARG A 270 -30.83 -21.75 33.44
CA ARG A 270 -30.01 -22.13 34.60
C ARG A 270 -30.30 -21.25 35.81
N GLU A 271 -30.44 -19.95 35.60
CA GLU A 271 -30.76 -19.00 36.67
C GLU A 271 -32.14 -19.27 37.28
N GLU A 272 -33.17 -19.48 36.45
CA GLU A 272 -34.52 -19.80 36.93
C GLU A 272 -34.61 -21.18 37.59
N TYR A 273 -33.81 -22.15 37.10
CA TYR A 273 -33.66 -23.44 37.77
C TYR A 273 -33.07 -23.27 39.18
N GLN A 274 -31.96 -22.53 39.31
CA GLN A 274 -31.32 -22.29 40.60
C GLN A 274 -32.25 -21.56 41.58
N LYS A 275 -33.02 -20.57 41.09
CA LYS A 275 -34.02 -19.85 41.91
C LYS A 275 -35.12 -20.77 42.42
N LYS A 276 -35.56 -21.74 41.61
CA LYS A 276 -36.67 -22.63 41.96
C LYS A 276 -36.24 -23.83 42.80
N TYR A 277 -35.09 -24.43 42.50
CA TYR A 277 -34.64 -25.70 43.08
C TYR A 277 -33.47 -25.55 44.06
N GLY A 278 -32.82 -24.39 44.13
CA GLY A 278 -31.69 -24.14 45.04
C GLY A 278 -30.39 -24.87 44.66
N GLU A 279 -30.39 -25.61 43.57
CA GLU A 279 -29.25 -26.38 43.04
C GLU A 279 -28.71 -25.72 41.77
N SER A 280 -27.39 -25.74 41.58
CA SER A 280 -26.73 -25.25 40.37
C SER A 280 -26.46 -26.42 39.42
N LEU A 281 -26.83 -26.25 38.15
CA LEU A 281 -26.58 -27.19 37.03
C LEU A 281 -25.32 -26.85 36.24
#